data_AF-A0A3B9M3A8-F1
#
_entry.id   AF-A0A3B9M3A8-F1
#
_cell.length_a   1.000
_cell.length_b   1.000
_cell.length_c   1.000
_cell.angle_alpha   90.00
_cell.angle_beta   90.00
_cell.angle_gamma   90.00
#
_symmetry.space_group_name_H-M   'P 1'
#
loop_
_entity.id
_entity.type
_entity.pdbx_description
1 polymer ?
#
loop_
_entity_poly.entity_id
_entity_poly.type
_entity_poly.pdbx_seq_one_letter_code
_entity_poly.pdbx_strand_id
1 'polypeptide(L)'
;MTVKVEIIAIGSELLSEETKNTTTSFLVDQLTALGYTIKKLSTIDDQLEEITGAVYEALRRANLIFLTGGLGSTPDDLTREAVADALKMPMEFRDDLWEEIQQFFINKNSAVPPVNMKQAYLPCGALPLHNSCLLYTS
;
A
#
# COMPACT_ATOMS: atom_id res chain seq x y z
N MET A 1 -18.64 8.19 -18.80
CA MET A 1 -17.46 8.86 -18.18
C MET A 1 -16.40 7.81 -17.98
N THR A 2 -15.16 8.05 -18.41
CA THR A 2 -14.08 7.07 -18.22
C THR A 2 -13.46 7.26 -16.84
N VAL A 3 -13.39 6.18 -16.05
CA VAL A 3 -12.78 6.19 -14.72
C VAL A 3 -11.27 6.35 -14.88
N LYS A 4 -10.71 7.40 -14.28
CA LYS A 4 -9.28 7.71 -14.32
C LYS A 4 -8.55 7.04 -13.17
N VAL A 5 -7.48 6.33 -13.48
CA VAL A 5 -6.69 5.59 -12.51
C VAL A 5 -5.28 6.16 -12.41
N GLU A 6 -4.75 6.26 -11.20
CA GLU A 6 -3.33 6.55 -10.94
C GLU A 6 -2.69 5.38 -10.22
N ILE A 7 -1.46 5.04 -10.58
CA ILE A 7 -0.68 3.97 -9.94
C ILE A 7 0.59 4.61 -9.38
N ILE A 8 0.81 4.43 -8.09
CA ILE A 8 1.94 4.95 -7.34
C ILE A 8 2.73 3.76 -6.79
N ALA A 9 3.90 3.52 -7.36
CA ALA A 9 4.84 2.52 -6.88
C ALA A 9 5.82 3.17 -5.89
N ILE A 10 5.99 2.55 -4.74
CA ILE A 10 6.76 3.05 -3.60
C ILE A 10 7.89 2.07 -3.34
N GLY A 11 9.12 2.57 -3.30
CA GLY A 11 10.30 1.78 -2.98
C GLY A 11 11.56 2.42 -3.55
N SER A 12 12.53 2.68 -2.69
CA SER A 12 13.84 3.22 -3.07
C SER A 12 14.55 2.32 -4.11
N GLU A 13 14.34 1.02 -4.04
CA GLU A 13 14.86 0.01 -4.97
C GLU A 13 14.23 0.07 -6.36
N LEU A 14 13.07 0.70 -6.50
CA LEU A 14 12.40 0.91 -7.79
C LEU A 14 12.93 2.15 -8.51
N LEU A 15 13.59 3.05 -7.79
CA LEU A 15 14.25 4.24 -8.35
C LEU A 15 15.67 3.93 -8.85
N SER A 16 16.26 2.82 -8.42
CA SER A 16 17.54 2.31 -8.93
C SER A 16 17.32 1.28 -10.05
N GLU A 17 18.36 0.99 -10.84
CA GLU A 17 18.29 -0.07 -11.87
C GLU A 17 18.25 -1.50 -11.29
N GLU A 18 18.26 -1.64 -9.95
CA GLU A 18 18.36 -2.94 -9.29
C GLU A 18 17.08 -3.76 -9.43
N THR A 19 15.91 -3.12 -9.45
CA THR A 19 14.62 -3.81 -9.50
C THR A 19 13.74 -3.27 -10.64
N LYS A 20 13.35 -4.16 -11.56
CA LYS A 20 12.34 -3.82 -12.57
C LYS A 20 10.96 -3.73 -11.94
N ASN A 21 10.29 -2.59 -12.09
CA ASN A 21 8.91 -2.37 -11.65
C ASN A 21 7.89 -3.15 -12.52
N THR A 22 7.79 -4.46 -12.30
CA THR A 22 6.89 -5.37 -13.03
C THR A 22 5.44 -5.28 -12.53
N THR A 23 5.24 -4.93 -11.26
CA THR A 23 3.91 -4.77 -10.65
C THR A 23 3.10 -3.66 -11.34
N THR A 24 3.74 -2.53 -11.63
CA THR A 24 3.07 -1.43 -12.33
C THR A 24 2.65 -1.84 -13.73
N SER A 25 3.52 -2.53 -14.47
CA SER A 25 3.18 -3.06 -15.80
C SER A 25 2.00 -4.02 -15.76
N PHE A 26 1.99 -4.97 -14.81
CA PHE A 26 0.87 -5.88 -14.62
C PHE A 26 -0.45 -5.14 -14.33
N LEU A 27 -0.44 -4.15 -13.42
CA LEU A 27 -1.63 -3.37 -13.10
C LEU A 27 -2.13 -2.57 -14.31
N VAL A 28 -1.23 -1.96 -15.09
CA VAL A 28 -1.59 -1.24 -16.32
C VAL A 28 -2.31 -2.17 -17.30
N ASP A 29 -1.78 -3.37 -17.54
CA ASP A 29 -2.37 -4.35 -18.46
C ASP A 29 -3.77 -4.76 -17.99
N GLN A 30 -3.90 -5.14 -16.71
CA GLN A 30 -5.17 -5.57 -16.13
C GLN A 30 -6.24 -4.46 -16.15
N LEU A 31 -5.87 -3.24 -15.74
CA LEU A 31 -6.80 -2.13 -15.67
C LEU A 31 -7.22 -1.64 -17.06
N THR A 32 -6.29 -1.63 -18.02
CA THR A 32 -6.60 -1.26 -19.41
C THR A 32 -7.53 -2.30 -20.04
N ALA A 33 -7.30 -3.60 -19.79
CA ALA A 33 -8.19 -4.67 -20.25
C ALA A 33 -9.62 -4.54 -19.67
N LEU A 34 -9.76 -3.99 -18.47
CA LEU A 34 -11.05 -3.68 -17.83
C LEU A 34 -11.69 -2.36 -18.32
N GLY A 35 -11.03 -1.63 -19.23
CA GLY A 35 -11.54 -0.37 -19.80
C GLY A 35 -11.25 0.88 -18.97
N TYR A 36 -10.38 0.80 -17.95
CA TYR A 36 -9.92 1.96 -17.21
C TYR A 36 -8.90 2.78 -18.02
N THR A 37 -8.83 4.09 -17.75
CA THR A 37 -7.78 4.95 -18.33
C THR A 37 -6.73 5.26 -17.28
N ILE A 38 -5.51 4.78 -17.51
CA ILE A 38 -4.35 5.14 -16.72
C ILE A 38 -4.00 6.61 -16.99
N LYS A 39 -4.13 7.45 -15.97
CA LYS A 39 -3.91 8.88 -16.07
C LYS A 39 -2.46 9.27 -15.76
N LYS A 40 -1.85 8.58 -14.82
CA LYS A 40 -0.46 8.79 -14.40
C LYS A 40 0.09 7.54 -13.73
N LEU A 41 1.37 7.32 -13.95
CA LEU A 41 2.20 6.35 -13.24
C LEU A 41 3.31 7.14 -12.53
N SER A 42 3.61 6.81 -11.30
CA SER A 42 4.74 7.39 -10.58
C SER A 42 5.45 6.32 -9.77
N THR A 43 6.78 6.38 -9.79
CA THR A 43 7.64 5.67 -8.83
C THR A 43 8.22 6.72 -7.90
N ILE A 44 8.14 6.48 -6.60
CA ILE A 44 8.63 7.40 -5.58
C ILE A 44 9.41 6.65 -4.50
N ASP A 45 10.18 7.42 -3.74
CA ASP A 45 10.94 6.92 -2.61
C ASP A 45 10.02 6.51 -1.45
N ASP A 46 10.54 5.72 -0.52
CA ASP A 46 9.82 5.21 0.67
C ASP A 46 9.68 6.24 1.81
N GLN A 47 9.94 7.52 1.52
CA GLN A 47 9.86 8.61 2.49
C GLN A 47 8.40 9.06 2.70
N LEU A 48 8.00 9.19 3.97
CA LEU A 48 6.62 9.53 4.37
C LEU A 48 6.06 10.75 3.64
N GLU A 49 6.86 11.82 3.53
CA GLU A 49 6.45 13.08 2.92
C GLU A 49 6.24 12.95 1.41
N GLU A 50 7.09 12.18 0.73
CA GLU A 50 6.97 11.91 -0.71
C GLU A 50 5.71 11.10 -1.01
N ILE A 51 5.45 10.05 -0.22
CA ILE A 51 4.24 9.22 -0.36
C ILE A 51 2.99 10.06 -0.09
N THR A 52 2.98 10.82 1.00
CA THR A 52 1.84 11.66 1.39
C THR A 52 1.53 12.70 0.30
N GLY A 53 2.55 13.38 -0.22
CA GLY A 53 2.42 14.36 -1.30
C GLY A 53 1.90 13.74 -2.60
N ALA A 54 2.42 12.58 -2.99
CA ALA A 54 1.96 11.86 -4.18
C ALA A 54 0.50 11.44 -4.07
N VAL A 55 0.08 10.88 -2.93
CA VAL A 55 -1.31 10.48 -2.67
C VAL A 55 -2.22 11.72 -2.68
N TYR A 56 -1.83 12.79 -1.99
CA TYR A 56 -2.60 14.04 -1.95
C TYR A 56 -2.85 14.62 -3.35
N GLU A 57 -1.83 14.64 -4.20
CA GLU A 57 -1.95 15.12 -5.57
C GLU A 57 -2.79 14.19 -6.45
N ALA A 58 -2.70 12.87 -6.25
CA ALA A 58 -3.50 11.88 -6.97
C ALA A 58 -5.00 12.00 -6.64
N LEU A 59 -5.35 12.25 -5.37
CA LEU A 59 -6.74 12.44 -4.92
C LEU A 59 -7.46 13.58 -5.66
N ARG A 60 -6.73 14.57 -6.18
CA ARG A 60 -7.30 15.71 -6.90
C ARG A 60 -7.65 15.41 -8.36
N ARG A 61 -7.09 14.35 -8.96
CA ARG A 61 -7.15 14.11 -10.41
C ARG A 61 -7.58 12.71 -10.83
N ALA A 62 -7.48 11.73 -9.94
CA ALA A 62 -7.86 10.34 -10.19
C ALA A 62 -9.17 9.98 -9.49
N ASN A 63 -9.90 9.03 -10.07
CA ASN A 63 -11.08 8.44 -9.45
C ASN A 63 -10.71 7.21 -8.60
N LEU A 64 -9.61 6.56 -8.96
CA LEU A 64 -9.09 5.36 -8.32
C LEU A 64 -7.56 5.46 -8.26
N ILE A 65 -6.98 5.11 -7.12
CA ILE A 65 -5.54 5.18 -6.88
C ILE A 65 -5.10 3.79 -6.44
N PHE A 66 -4.08 3.24 -7.10
CA PHE A 66 -3.40 2.03 -6.65
C PHE A 66 -2.05 2.41 -6.09
N LEU A 67 -1.76 1.92 -4.89
CA LEU A 67 -0.45 2.05 -4.24
C LEU A 67 0.19 0.67 -4.19
N THR A 68 1.48 0.58 -4.46
CA THR A 68 2.23 -0.69 -4.38
C THR A 68 3.56 -0.47 -3.68
N GLY A 69 3.90 -1.33 -2.71
CA GLY A 69 5.14 -1.20 -1.92
C GLY A 69 4.94 -0.48 -0.60
N GLY A 70 5.91 -0.62 0.32
CA GLY A 70 5.90 0.03 1.64
C GLY A 70 4.82 -0.45 2.61
N LEU A 71 4.32 -1.69 2.45
CA LEU A 71 3.24 -2.28 3.27
C LEU A 71 3.70 -3.38 4.23
N GLY A 72 5.00 -3.66 4.27
CA GLY A 72 5.57 -4.72 5.09
C GLY A 72 5.68 -4.39 6.58
N SER A 73 6.66 -5.06 7.19
CA SER A 73 6.93 -5.02 8.62
C SER A 73 8.24 -4.34 8.96
N THR A 74 8.91 -3.70 8.00
CA THR A 74 10.14 -2.94 8.25
C THR A 74 9.82 -1.50 8.65
N PRO A 75 10.73 -0.79 9.34
CA PRO A 75 10.45 0.58 9.83
C PRO A 75 10.14 1.60 8.72
N ASP A 76 10.73 1.40 7.54
CA ASP A 76 10.58 2.16 6.30
C ASP A 76 9.29 1.85 5.52
N ASP A 77 8.53 0.80 5.89
CA ASP A 77 7.21 0.55 5.33
C ASP A 77 6.17 1.57 5.84
N LEU A 78 6.12 2.77 5.23
CA LEU A 78 5.34 3.92 5.72
C LEU A 78 4.09 4.23 4.88
N THR A 79 3.70 3.35 3.95
CA THR A 79 2.61 3.63 3.01
C THR A 79 1.27 3.82 3.71
N ARG A 80 0.96 3.05 4.76
CA ARG A 80 -0.34 3.14 5.46
C ARG A 80 -0.47 4.45 6.24
N GLU A 81 0.60 4.84 6.90
CA GLU A 81 0.76 6.08 7.63
C GLU A 81 0.63 7.28 6.67
N ALA A 82 1.32 7.25 5.53
CA ALA A 82 1.23 8.30 4.52
C ALA A 82 -0.18 8.46 3.94
N VAL A 83 -0.88 7.35 3.71
CA VAL A 83 -2.27 7.36 3.20
C VAL A 83 -3.21 7.96 4.25
N ALA A 84 -3.07 7.58 5.52
CA ALA A 84 -3.83 8.19 6.61
C ALA A 84 -3.60 9.71 6.70
N ASP A 85 -2.35 10.15 6.62
CA ASP A 85 -1.99 11.57 6.66
C ASP A 85 -2.57 12.33 5.46
N ALA A 86 -2.46 11.79 4.24
CA ALA A 86 -3.00 12.40 3.03
C ALA A 86 -4.53 12.53 3.06
N LEU A 87 -5.22 11.53 3.64
CA LEU A 87 -6.68 11.51 3.81
C LEU A 87 -7.14 12.25 5.07
N LYS A 88 -6.21 12.67 5.95
CA LYS A 88 -6.49 13.24 7.28
C LYS A 88 -7.37 12.31 8.12
N MET A 89 -7.09 11.01 8.05
CA MET A 89 -7.77 9.97 8.80
C MET A 89 -6.86 9.46 9.93
N PRO A 90 -7.40 9.21 11.13
CA PRO A 90 -6.61 8.58 12.18
C PRO A 90 -6.30 7.13 11.82
N MET A 91 -5.17 6.62 12.30
CA MET A 91 -4.87 5.18 12.27
C MET A 91 -5.62 4.47 13.39
N GLU A 92 -6.25 3.36 13.07
CA GLU A 92 -7.04 2.52 13.98
C GLU A 92 -6.41 1.14 14.08
N PHE A 93 -6.24 0.65 15.31
CA PHE A 93 -5.80 -0.71 15.56
C PHE A 93 -6.95 -1.69 15.35
N ARG A 94 -6.67 -2.79 14.66
CA ARG A 94 -7.65 -3.81 14.30
C ARG A 94 -7.30 -5.14 14.94
N ASP A 95 -8.05 -5.50 15.99
CA ASP A 95 -7.86 -6.75 16.73
C ASP A 95 -7.99 -7.97 15.82
N ASP A 96 -8.92 -7.95 14.86
CA ASP A 96 -9.10 -9.01 13.86
C ASP A 96 -7.85 -9.25 13.01
N LEU A 97 -7.20 -8.18 12.55
CA LEU A 97 -5.95 -8.28 11.80
C LEU A 97 -4.79 -8.74 12.67
N TRP A 98 -4.76 -8.28 13.93
CA TRP A 98 -3.73 -8.71 14.87
C TRP A 98 -3.83 -10.20 15.18
N GLU A 99 -5.03 -10.73 15.39
CA GLU A 99 -5.27 -12.16 15.58
C GLU A 99 -4.80 -12.97 14.36
N GLU A 100 -5.12 -12.54 13.14
CA GLU A 100 -4.66 -13.20 11.91
C GLU A 100 -3.11 -13.21 11.80
N ILE A 101 -2.45 -12.09 12.12
CA ILE A 101 -0.99 -12.00 12.18
C ILE A 101 -0.43 -12.99 13.20
N GLN A 102 -1.00 -13.03 14.40
CA GLN A 102 -0.57 -13.96 15.44
C GLN A 102 -0.70 -15.42 15.00
N GLN A 103 -1.85 -15.78 14.41
CA GLN A 103 -2.09 -17.13 13.90
C GLN A 103 -1.08 -17.53 12.82
N PHE A 104 -0.71 -16.62 11.92
CA PHE A 104 0.30 -16.92 10.90
C PHE A 104 1.66 -17.31 11.51
N PHE A 105 2.14 -16.57 12.51
CA PHE A 105 3.43 -16.89 13.16
C PHE A 105 3.35 -18.15 14.01
N ILE A 106 2.22 -18.38 14.70
CA ILE A 106 1.96 -19.61 15.45
C ILE A 106 2.01 -20.82 14.51
N ASN A 107 1.35 -20.75 13.36
CA ASN A 107 1.37 -21.81 12.34
C ASN A 107 2.77 -22.07 11.78
N LYS A 108 3.68 -21.08 11.86
CA LYS A 108 5.09 -21.21 11.52
C LYS A 108 5.99 -21.64 12.69
N ASN A 109 5.42 -21.98 13.85
CA ASN A 109 6.14 -22.27 15.09
C ASN A 109 7.12 -21.15 15.49
N SER A 110 6.74 -19.90 15.26
CA SER A 110 7.55 -18.72 15.58
C SER A 110 6.79 -17.76 16.51
N ALA A 111 7.54 -17.02 17.32
CA ALA A 111 7.00 -15.85 18.00
C ALA A 111 6.74 -14.73 16.98
N VAL A 112 5.74 -13.89 17.26
CA VAL A 112 5.44 -12.69 16.48
C VAL A 112 6.44 -11.58 16.87
N PRO A 113 7.23 -11.04 15.94
CA PRO A 113 8.06 -9.88 16.23
C PRO A 113 7.17 -8.66 16.55
N PRO A 114 7.51 -7.84 17.57
CA PRO A 114 6.70 -6.67 17.94
C PRO A 114 6.47 -5.68 16.79
N VAL A 115 7.41 -5.60 15.85
CA VAL A 115 7.29 -4.71 14.69
C VAL A 115 6.10 -5.06 13.81
N ASN A 116 5.68 -6.32 13.72
CA ASN A 116 4.53 -6.76 12.93
C ASN A 116 3.20 -6.22 13.48
N MET A 117 3.15 -5.76 14.73
CA MET A 117 1.97 -5.10 15.29
C MET A 117 1.55 -3.89 14.46
N LYS A 118 2.51 -3.20 13.81
CA LYS A 118 2.19 -2.09 12.90
C LYS A 118 1.23 -2.50 11.80
N GLN A 119 1.30 -3.73 11.30
CA GLN A 119 0.49 -4.23 10.18
C GLN A 119 -1.00 -4.39 10.54
N ALA A 120 -1.36 -4.34 11.82
CA ALA A 120 -2.74 -4.32 12.31
C ALA A 120 -3.33 -2.91 12.42
N TYR A 121 -2.56 -1.86 12.11
CA TYR A 121 -3.07 -0.50 12.03
C TYR A 121 -3.45 -0.13 10.59
N LEU A 122 -4.67 0.36 10.40
CA LEU A 122 -5.17 0.88 9.13
C LEU A 122 -5.77 2.28 9.30
N PRO A 123 -5.85 3.10 8.22
CA PRO A 123 -6.63 4.32 8.25
C PRO A 123 -8.09 4.03 8.62
N CYS A 124 -8.70 4.86 9.46
CA CYS A 124 -10.08 4.66 9.91
C CYS A 124 -11.04 4.58 8.71
N GLY A 125 -11.89 3.56 8.70
CA GLY A 125 -12.81 3.28 7.60
C GLY A 125 -12.21 2.47 6.43
N ALA A 126 -10.91 2.15 6.47
CA ALA A 126 -10.30 1.25 5.50
C ALA A 126 -10.83 -0.19 5.67
N LEU A 127 -10.95 -0.88 4.54
CA LEU A 127 -11.30 -2.29 4.49
C LEU A 127 -10.04 -3.10 4.19
N PRO A 128 -9.64 -4.05 5.06
CA PRO A 128 -8.48 -4.88 4.79
C PRO A 128 -8.75 -5.81 3.60
N LEU A 129 -7.81 -5.86 2.66
CA LEU A 129 -7.75 -6.93 1.67
C LEU A 129 -6.86 -8.05 2.20
N HIS A 130 -7.45 -9.24 2.37
CA HIS A 130 -6.77 -10.39 2.93
C HIS A 130 -5.63 -10.86 2.02
N ASN A 131 -4.48 -11.13 2.63
CA ASN A 131 -3.30 -11.64 1.94
C ASN A 131 -2.76 -12.86 2.67
N SER A 132 -2.74 -13.99 1.97
CA SER A 132 -2.23 -15.27 2.45
C SER A 132 -0.74 -15.27 2.84
N CYS A 133 0.01 -14.22 2.46
CA CYS A 133 1.44 -14.06 2.72
C CYS A 133 1.79 -13.00 3.78
N LEU A 134 0.80 -12.44 4.51
CA LEU A 134 0.92 -11.34 5.49
C LEU A 134 1.31 -9.95 4.93
N LEU A 135 0.47 -9.38 4.08
CA LEU A 135 0.43 -7.91 3.85
C LEU A 135 -1.03 -7.49 3.65
N TYR A 136 -1.65 -6.83 4.63
CA TYR A 136 -2.97 -6.22 4.40
C TYR A 136 -2.79 -4.95 3.58
N THR A 137 -3.43 -4.91 2.43
CA THR A 137 -3.47 -3.70 1.59
C THR A 137 -4.78 -2.97 1.88
N SER A 138 -4.70 -1.67 2.15
CA SER A 138 -5.83 -0.75 2.35
C SER A 138 -6.02 0.15 1.15
#